data_AF-A0A231VMD6-F1
#
_entry.id   AF-A0A231VMD6-F1
#
_cell.length_a   1.000
_cell.length_b   1.000
_cell.length_c   1.000
_cell.angle_alpha   90.00
_cell.angle_beta   90.00
_cell.angle_gamma   90.00
#
_symmetry.space_group_name_H-M   'P 1'
#
loop_
_entity.id
_entity.type
_entity.pdbx_description
1 polymer ?
#
loop_
_entity_poly.entity_id
_entity_poly.type
_entity_poly.pdbx_seq_one_letter_code
_entity_poly.pdbx_strand_id
1 'polypeptide(L)'
;MKDIIVNLLKERGVTIEDMADLVLELQKKYYDLTREECIESLNSVLDKREVQNAVLTGITLDKLAEKNMLEEPLLSILKRDEPLYGIDEILALSITNIYGSIGLTNFGYLDKVKLGIIGILNEHKDERCNTFIDDLVAAIVAAACSRIAHSIKSGKSN
;
A
#
# COMPACT_ATOMS: atom_id res chain seq x y z
N MET A 1 -5.17 -1.94 -17.26
CA MET A 1 -4.99 -0.93 -16.18
C MET A 1 -4.11 -1.49 -15.07
N LYS A 2 -4.40 -2.68 -14.52
CA LYS A 2 -3.51 -3.34 -13.54
C LYS A 2 -2.03 -3.36 -13.93
N ASP A 3 -1.68 -3.76 -15.15
CA ASP A 3 -0.26 -3.80 -15.57
C ASP A 3 0.42 -2.42 -15.50
N ILE A 4 -0.33 -1.35 -15.78
CA ILE A 4 0.16 0.03 -15.65
C ILE A 4 0.46 0.33 -14.17
N ILE A 5 -0.42 -0.08 -13.26
CA ILE A 5 -0.25 0.11 -11.82
C ILE A 5 0.93 -0.70 -11.27
N VAL A 6 1.07 -1.95 -11.70
CA VAL A 6 2.21 -2.79 -11.30
C VAL A 6 3.52 -2.20 -11.79
N ASN A 7 3.57 -1.72 -13.04
CA ASN A 7 4.74 -1.03 -13.56
C ASN A 7 5.00 0.28 -12.82
N LEU A 8 3.96 1.03 -12.46
CA LEU A 8 4.08 2.27 -11.71
C LEU A 8 4.68 2.03 -10.31
N LEU A 9 4.23 1.00 -9.60
CA LEU A 9 4.83 0.58 -8.32
C LEU A 9 6.29 0.17 -8.50
N LYS A 10 6.58 -0.61 -9.54
CA LYS A 10 7.94 -1.08 -9.85
C LYS A 10 8.91 0.06 -10.17
N GLU A 11 8.47 1.07 -10.93
CA GLU A 11 9.25 2.29 -11.19
C GLU A 11 9.62 3.04 -9.91
N ARG A 12 8.76 2.94 -8.89
CA ARG A 12 8.96 3.52 -7.57
C ARG A 12 9.75 2.62 -6.62
N GLY A 13 10.21 1.45 -7.09
CA GLY A 13 11.04 0.53 -6.31
C GLY A 13 10.25 -0.51 -5.51
N VAL A 14 8.96 -0.69 -5.79
CA VAL A 14 8.09 -1.64 -5.08
C VAL A 14 7.69 -2.77 -6.02
N THR A 15 8.06 -4.00 -5.70
CA THR A 15 7.61 -5.20 -6.42
C THR A 15 6.47 -5.90 -5.69
N ILE A 16 5.74 -6.76 -6.41
CA ILE A 16 4.68 -7.58 -5.80
C ILE A 16 5.30 -8.57 -4.81
N GLU A 17 6.50 -9.05 -5.13
CA GLU A 17 7.31 -9.95 -4.32
C GLU A 17 7.68 -9.32 -2.97
N ASP A 18 8.10 -8.04 -2.97
CA ASP A 18 8.40 -7.31 -1.73
C ASP A 18 7.16 -7.19 -0.82
N MET A 19 6.01 -6.87 -1.43
CA MET A 19 4.74 -6.82 -0.71
C MET A 19 4.31 -8.21 -0.22
N ALA A 20 4.56 -9.27 -1.00
CA ALA A 20 4.19 -10.64 -0.65
C ALA A 20 4.99 -11.15 0.55
N ASP A 21 6.28 -10.82 0.63
CA ASP A 21 7.12 -11.15 1.79
C ASP A 21 6.59 -10.49 3.05
N LEU A 22 6.16 -9.23 2.95
CA LEU A 22 5.56 -8.52 4.07
C LEU A 22 4.21 -9.13 4.48
N VAL A 23 3.33 -9.48 3.53
CA VAL A 23 2.08 -10.18 3.82
C VAL A 23 2.36 -11.50 4.54
N LEU A 24 3.32 -12.29 4.03
CA LEU A 24 3.70 -13.56 4.62
C LEU A 24 4.24 -13.38 6.04
N GLU A 25 5.09 -12.38 6.27
CA GLU A 25 5.61 -12.06 7.61
C GLU A 25 4.50 -11.75 8.60
N LEU A 26 3.49 -10.98 8.19
CA LEU A 26 2.36 -10.60 9.03
C LEU A 26 1.43 -11.78 9.32
N GLN A 27 1.24 -12.68 8.36
CA GLN A 27 0.23 -13.75 8.45
C GLN A 27 0.78 -15.09 8.93
N LYS A 28 2.09 -15.37 8.81
CA LYS A 28 2.71 -16.68 9.16
C LYS A 28 2.52 -17.12 10.62
N LYS A 29 2.22 -16.19 11.53
CA LYS A 29 1.93 -16.51 12.94
C LYS A 29 0.53 -17.08 13.14
N TYR A 30 -0.37 -16.85 12.19
CA TYR A 30 -1.78 -17.22 12.28
C TYR A 30 -2.14 -18.38 11.35
N TYR A 31 -1.47 -18.46 10.21
CA TYR A 31 -1.78 -19.38 9.13
C TYR A 31 -0.49 -19.94 8.52
N ASP A 32 -0.54 -21.20 8.09
CA ASP A 32 0.49 -21.77 7.23
C ASP A 32 0.21 -21.30 5.80
N LEU A 33 1.08 -20.43 5.27
CA LEU A 33 0.89 -19.73 4.01
C LEU A 33 2.16 -19.82 3.18
N THR A 34 1.96 -19.97 1.89
CA THR A 34 3.00 -19.87 0.87
C THR A 34 3.12 -18.42 0.38
N ARG A 35 4.28 -18.10 -0.21
CA ARG A 35 4.47 -16.79 -0.84
C ARG A 35 3.51 -16.62 -2.03
N GLU A 36 3.21 -17.70 -2.73
CA GLU A 36 2.32 -17.74 -3.88
C GLU A 36 0.88 -17.35 -3.50
N GLU A 37 0.36 -17.84 -2.36
CA GLU A 37 -0.95 -17.45 -1.83
C GLU A 37 -1.00 -15.96 -1.43
N CYS A 38 0.12 -15.41 -0.94
CA CYS A 38 0.25 -13.99 -0.65
C CYS A 38 0.21 -13.17 -1.95
N ILE A 39 0.95 -13.60 -2.98
CA ILE A 39 0.96 -12.99 -4.31
C ILE A 39 -0.44 -13.03 -4.95
N GLU A 40 -1.15 -14.14 -4.84
CA GLU A 40 -2.52 -14.26 -5.36
C GLU A 40 -3.45 -13.24 -4.69
N SER A 41 -3.33 -13.10 -3.36
CA SER A 41 -4.13 -12.14 -2.59
C SER A 41 -3.82 -10.69 -2.98
N LEU A 42 -2.55 -10.33 -3.12
CA LEU A 42 -2.13 -9.02 -3.61
C LEU A 42 -2.64 -8.74 -5.02
N ASN A 43 -2.54 -9.71 -5.91
CA ASN A 43 -3.07 -9.60 -7.26
C ASN A 43 -4.58 -9.33 -7.26
N SER A 44 -5.34 -10.02 -6.41
CA SER A 44 -6.78 -9.82 -6.26
C SER A 44 -7.15 -8.42 -5.73
N VAL A 45 -6.33 -7.85 -4.85
CA VAL A 45 -6.47 -6.46 -4.37
C VAL A 45 -6.19 -5.48 -5.53
N LEU A 46 -5.09 -5.69 -6.25
CA LEU A 46 -4.69 -4.84 -7.39
C LEU A 46 -5.65 -4.95 -8.60
N ASP A 47 -6.47 -5.99 -8.69
CA ASP A 47 -7.52 -6.11 -9.71
C ASP A 47 -8.70 -5.14 -9.48
N LYS A 48 -8.83 -4.57 -8.28
CA LYS A 48 -9.92 -3.65 -7.93
C LYS A 48 -9.69 -2.27 -8.54
N ARG A 49 -10.72 -1.71 -9.16
CA ARG A 49 -10.64 -0.42 -9.86
C ARG A 49 -10.34 0.73 -8.89
N GLU A 50 -10.96 0.71 -7.73
CA GLU A 50 -10.75 1.69 -6.66
C GLU A 50 -9.29 1.71 -6.20
N VAL A 51 -8.67 0.53 -6.05
CA VAL A 51 -7.23 0.41 -5.73
C VAL A 51 -6.38 0.97 -6.86
N GLN A 52 -6.67 0.62 -8.11
CA GLN A 52 -5.92 1.12 -9.27
C GLN A 52 -5.98 2.65 -9.35
N ASN A 53 -7.16 3.24 -9.12
CA ASN A 53 -7.35 4.69 -9.12
C ASN A 53 -6.60 5.37 -7.97
N ALA A 54 -6.63 4.79 -6.77
CA ALA A 54 -5.90 5.31 -5.61
C ALA A 54 -4.39 5.31 -5.88
N VAL A 55 -3.84 4.19 -6.35
CA VAL A 55 -2.41 4.07 -6.65
C VAL A 55 -1.99 5.02 -7.76
N LEU A 56 -2.78 5.13 -8.83
CA LEU A 56 -2.49 6.05 -9.92
C LEU A 56 -2.48 7.50 -9.42
N THR A 57 -3.45 7.89 -8.60
CA THR A 57 -3.59 9.25 -8.08
C THR A 57 -2.42 9.60 -7.16
N GLY A 58 -2.17 8.79 -6.14
CA GLY A 58 -1.13 9.08 -5.15
C GLY A 58 0.27 9.11 -5.76
N ILE A 59 0.65 8.11 -6.55
CA ILE A 59 1.99 8.10 -7.18
C ILE A 59 2.14 9.25 -8.19
N THR A 60 1.06 9.68 -8.84
CA THR A 60 1.12 10.85 -9.71
C THR A 60 1.42 12.13 -8.91
N LEU A 61 0.80 12.30 -7.74
CA LEU A 61 1.08 13.44 -6.86
C LEU A 61 2.52 13.44 -6.35
N ASP A 62 3.04 12.28 -5.92
CA ASP A 62 4.45 12.10 -5.56
C ASP A 62 5.38 12.53 -6.71
N LYS A 63 5.13 12.03 -7.93
CA LYS A 63 5.93 12.38 -9.13
C LYS A 63 5.83 13.86 -9.50
N LEU A 64 4.68 14.50 -9.32
CA LEU A 64 4.50 15.93 -9.60
C LEU A 64 5.21 16.79 -8.55
N ALA A 65 5.17 16.39 -7.29
CA ALA A 65 5.92 17.04 -6.21
C ALA A 65 7.42 16.98 -6.48
N GLU A 66 7.96 15.80 -6.84
CA GLU A 66 9.38 15.63 -7.22
C GLU A 66 9.80 16.60 -8.34
N LYS A 67 8.94 16.75 -9.35
CA LYS A 67 9.18 17.61 -10.51
C LYS A 67 8.94 19.10 -10.27
N ASN A 68 8.56 19.51 -9.05
CA ASN A 68 8.14 20.89 -8.72
C ASN A 68 6.99 21.39 -9.60
N MET A 69 6.06 20.52 -9.97
CA MET A 69 4.92 20.83 -10.85
C MET A 69 3.63 21.13 -10.08
N LEU A 70 3.69 21.13 -8.74
CA LEU A 70 2.57 21.48 -7.88
C LEU A 70 2.72 22.92 -7.39
N GLU A 71 1.59 23.57 -7.13
CA GLU A 71 1.55 24.92 -6.55
C GLU A 71 1.82 24.87 -5.04
N GLU A 72 2.32 25.99 -4.51
CA GLU A 72 2.41 26.17 -3.05
C GLU A 72 1.03 26.52 -2.46
N PRO A 73 0.71 26.06 -1.24
CA PRO A 73 1.59 25.37 -0.29
C PRO A 73 1.68 23.84 -0.47
N LEU A 74 0.95 23.25 -1.42
CA LEU A 74 0.86 21.79 -1.57
C LEU A 74 2.22 21.16 -1.89
N LEU A 75 3.01 21.80 -2.77
CA LEU A 75 4.35 21.32 -3.12
C LEU A 75 5.23 21.11 -1.88
N SER A 76 5.35 22.13 -1.04
CA SER A 76 6.16 22.05 0.19
C SER A 76 5.59 21.05 1.19
N ILE A 77 4.26 20.94 1.30
CA ILE A 77 3.60 19.98 2.19
C ILE A 77 3.96 18.54 1.81
N LEU A 78 3.83 18.19 0.52
CA LEU A 78 4.15 16.83 0.06
C LEU A 78 5.66 16.55 0.10
N LYS A 79 6.50 17.52 -0.25
CA LYS A 79 7.96 17.31 -0.19
C LYS A 79 8.50 17.09 1.21
N ARG A 80 7.87 17.71 2.21
CA ARG A 80 8.26 17.56 3.62
C ARG A 80 7.56 16.41 4.32
N ASP A 81 6.61 15.76 3.62
CA ASP A 81 5.80 14.70 4.21
C ASP A 81 5.15 15.17 5.53
N GLU A 82 4.43 16.30 5.46
CA GLU A 82 4.06 17.02 6.68
C GLU A 82 3.14 16.20 7.60
N PRO A 83 3.47 16.04 8.90
CA PRO A 83 2.71 15.17 9.81
C PRO A 83 1.23 15.52 10.03
N LEU A 84 0.79 16.70 9.59
CA LEU A 84 -0.61 17.15 9.70
C LEU A 84 -1.37 17.08 8.37
N TYR A 85 -0.70 16.65 7.29
CA TYR A 85 -1.33 16.36 6.01
C TYR A 85 -1.70 14.87 5.98
N GLY A 86 -2.98 14.56 6.11
CA GLY A 86 -3.46 13.16 6.12
C GLY A 86 -4.26 12.76 4.89
N ILE A 87 -4.07 13.41 3.74
CA ILE A 87 -4.84 13.08 2.52
C ILE A 87 -4.33 11.82 1.83
N ASP A 88 -3.03 11.56 1.93
CA ASP A 88 -2.38 10.27 1.70
C ASP A 88 -3.05 9.12 2.46
N GLU A 89 -3.22 9.27 3.77
CA GLU A 89 -3.89 8.28 4.63
C GLU A 89 -5.36 8.10 4.21
N ILE A 90 -6.07 9.19 3.92
CA ILE A 90 -7.47 9.13 3.45
C ILE A 90 -7.58 8.38 2.11
N LEU A 91 -6.62 8.55 1.21
CA LEU A 91 -6.56 7.81 -0.03
C LEU A 91 -6.25 6.32 0.21
N ALA A 92 -5.35 6.01 1.14
CA ALA A 92 -5.06 4.65 1.59
C ALA A 92 -6.28 3.96 2.23
N LEU A 93 -7.10 4.70 2.99
CA LEU A 93 -8.36 4.19 3.55
C LEU A 93 -9.35 3.74 2.48
N SER A 94 -9.34 4.36 1.30
CA SER A 94 -10.19 3.93 0.18
C SER A 94 -9.87 2.49 -0.28
N ILE A 95 -8.61 2.06 -0.14
CA ILE A 95 -8.15 0.69 -0.44
C ILE A 95 -8.59 -0.27 0.66
N THR A 96 -8.33 0.07 1.93
CA THR A 96 -8.65 -0.81 3.06
C THR A 96 -10.15 -1.07 3.19
N ASN A 97 -10.98 -0.08 2.87
CA ASN A 97 -12.44 -0.18 2.94
C ASN A 97 -13.02 -1.26 2.03
N ILE A 98 -12.33 -1.65 0.95
CA ILE A 98 -12.78 -2.72 0.05
C ILE A 98 -12.81 -4.08 0.75
N TYR A 99 -11.94 -4.29 1.74
CA TYR A 99 -11.80 -5.53 2.50
C TYR A 99 -12.22 -5.41 3.97
N GLY A 100 -12.96 -4.34 4.30
CA GLY A 100 -13.59 -4.13 5.59
C GLY A 100 -12.66 -3.67 6.70
N SER A 101 -13.19 -3.59 7.92
CA SER A 101 -12.54 -2.97 9.08
C SER A 101 -11.26 -3.68 9.57
N ILE A 102 -11.04 -4.96 9.20
CA ILE A 102 -9.78 -5.65 9.49
C ILE A 102 -8.61 -5.01 8.72
N GLY A 103 -8.88 -4.52 7.51
CA GLY A 103 -7.90 -3.81 6.70
C GLY A 103 -7.45 -2.52 7.37
N LEU A 104 -8.39 -1.81 8.00
CA LEU A 104 -8.10 -0.58 8.72
C LEU A 104 -7.11 -0.78 9.88
N THR A 105 -7.32 -1.81 10.70
CA THR A 105 -6.46 -2.08 11.85
C THR A 105 -5.06 -2.51 11.42
N ASN A 106 -4.95 -3.31 10.35
CA ASN A 106 -3.65 -3.70 9.80
C ASN A 106 -2.91 -2.51 9.17
N PHE A 107 -3.63 -1.63 8.47
CA PHE A 107 -3.06 -0.43 7.88
C PHE A 107 -2.46 0.49 8.94
N GLY A 108 -3.22 0.85 9.99
CA GLY A 108 -2.70 1.71 11.05
C GLY A 108 -1.50 1.11 11.81
N TYR A 109 -1.41 -0.22 11.88
CA TYR A 109 -0.21 -0.89 12.40
C TYR A 109 0.99 -0.75 11.44
N LEU A 110 0.77 -0.99 10.14
CA LEU A 110 1.83 -0.93 9.14
C LEU A 110 2.36 0.47 8.89
N ASP A 111 1.47 1.45 8.85
CA ASP A 111 1.82 2.86 8.77
C ASP A 111 2.71 3.27 9.96
N LYS A 112 2.34 2.88 11.18
CA LYS A 112 3.16 3.22 12.36
C LYS A 112 4.53 2.53 12.40
N VAL A 113 4.60 1.25 12.03
CA VAL A 113 5.83 0.44 12.20
C VAL A 113 6.75 0.53 10.98
N LYS A 114 6.21 0.87 9.80
CA LYS A 114 6.91 0.96 8.51
C LYS A 114 7.82 -0.26 8.25
N LEU A 115 7.22 -1.47 8.26
CA LEU A 115 7.95 -2.73 8.06
C LEU A 115 8.31 -3.00 6.59
N GLY A 116 9.40 -3.74 6.37
CA GLY A 116 9.79 -4.25 5.06
C GLY A 116 9.92 -3.14 4.01
N ILE A 117 9.26 -3.32 2.87
CA ILE A 117 9.29 -2.36 1.76
C ILE A 117 8.77 -0.96 2.14
N ILE A 118 7.86 -0.86 3.11
CA ILE A 118 7.34 0.43 3.58
C ILE A 118 8.46 1.22 4.31
N GLY A 119 9.28 0.53 5.09
CA GLY A 119 10.44 1.12 5.75
C GLY A 119 11.48 1.63 4.76
N ILE A 120 11.75 0.85 3.71
CA ILE A 120 12.67 1.24 2.62
C ILE A 120 12.17 2.51 1.91
N LEU A 121 10.87 2.62 1.62
CA LEU A 121 10.29 3.83 1.03
C LEU A 121 10.43 5.04 1.95
N ASN A 122 10.31 4.83 3.26
CA ASN A 122 10.43 5.88 4.27
C ASN A 122 11.88 6.35 4.47
N GLU A 123 12.87 5.45 4.38
CA GLU A 123 14.30 5.81 4.46
C GLU A 123 14.76 6.63 3.25
N HIS A 124 14.13 6.45 2.08
CA HIS A 124 14.47 7.17 0.86
C HIS A 124 13.71 8.50 0.67
N LYS A 125 13.07 9.03 1.73
CA LYS A 125 12.30 10.30 1.68
C LYS A 125 13.15 11.52 1.29
N ASP A 126 14.47 11.48 1.54
CA ASP A 126 15.39 12.54 1.14
C ASP A 126 15.74 12.52 -0.37
N GLU A 127 15.56 11.38 -1.04
CA GLU A 127 15.89 11.21 -2.46
C GLU A 127 14.67 11.35 -3.37
N ARG A 128 13.48 10.98 -2.85
CA ARG A 128 12.22 10.87 -3.60
C ARG A 128 11.05 11.28 -2.72
N CYS A 129 10.04 11.92 -3.33
CA CYS A 129 8.78 12.18 -2.63
C CYS A 129 7.99 10.87 -2.59
N ASN A 130 7.75 10.35 -1.40
CA ASN A 130 7.07 9.09 -1.18
C ASN A 130 5.87 9.25 -0.22
N THR A 131 5.28 10.46 -0.16
CA THR A 131 4.19 10.80 0.76
C THR A 131 2.95 9.96 0.53
N PHE A 132 2.62 9.64 -0.71
CA PHE A 132 1.46 8.77 -0.97
C PHE A 132 1.83 7.29 -1.05
N ILE A 133 2.97 6.95 -1.66
CA ILE A 133 3.26 5.54 -1.98
C ILE A 133 3.46 4.66 -0.75
N ASP A 134 4.06 5.16 0.34
CA ASP A 134 4.28 4.35 1.54
C ASP A 134 2.95 3.89 2.16
N ASP A 135 1.97 4.79 2.25
CA ASP A 135 0.63 4.51 2.75
C ASP A 135 -0.21 3.66 1.78
N LEU A 136 -0.09 3.91 0.48
CA LEU A 136 -0.75 3.08 -0.53
C LEU A 136 -0.27 1.62 -0.48
N VAL A 137 1.04 1.41 -0.33
CA VAL A 137 1.62 0.07 -0.19
C VAL A 137 1.19 -0.57 1.12
N ALA A 138 1.21 0.18 2.23
CA ALA A 138 0.70 -0.29 3.51
C ALA A 138 -0.78 -0.74 3.41
N ALA A 139 -1.62 0.03 2.72
CA ALA A 139 -3.03 -0.28 2.53
C ALA A 139 -3.27 -1.51 1.64
N ILE A 140 -2.50 -1.68 0.57
CA ILE A 140 -2.57 -2.87 -0.30
C ILE A 140 -2.21 -4.13 0.49
N VAL A 141 -1.13 -4.09 1.26
CA VAL A 141 -0.69 -5.20 2.12
C VAL A 141 -1.74 -5.50 3.19
N ALA A 142 -2.28 -4.48 3.85
CA ALA A 142 -3.35 -4.62 4.84
C ALA A 142 -4.64 -5.23 4.25
N ALA A 143 -5.02 -4.81 3.05
CA ALA A 143 -6.14 -5.36 2.30
C ALA A 143 -5.91 -6.83 1.93
N ALA A 144 -4.69 -7.20 1.50
CA ALA A 144 -4.34 -8.58 1.18
C ALA A 144 -4.39 -9.48 2.42
N CYS A 145 -3.83 -9.03 3.55
CA CYS A 145 -3.96 -9.71 4.86
C CYS A 145 -5.43 -9.96 5.23
N SER A 146 -6.29 -8.96 5.05
CA SER A 146 -7.71 -9.07 5.35
C SER A 146 -8.42 -10.06 4.44
N ARG A 147 -8.12 -10.04 3.14
CA ARG A 147 -8.62 -11.03 2.18
C ARG A 147 -8.26 -12.46 2.60
N ILE A 148 -7.00 -12.70 2.97
CA ILE A 148 -6.51 -14.01 3.42
C ILE A 148 -7.27 -14.48 4.65
N ALA A 149 -7.38 -13.64 5.67
CA ALA A 149 -8.10 -13.97 6.91
C ALA A 149 -9.58 -14.33 6.63
N HIS A 150 -10.25 -13.59 5.74
CA HIS A 150 -11.61 -13.91 5.31
C HIS A 150 -11.69 -15.23 4.54
N SER A 151 -10.81 -15.45 3.56
CA SER A 151 -10.80 -16.64 2.71
C SER A 151 -10.62 -17.93 3.53
N ILE A 152 -9.68 -17.94 4.47
CA ILE A 152 -9.42 -19.10 5.34
C ILE A 152 -10.60 -19.38 6.26
N LYS A 153 -11.27 -18.34 6.78
CA LYS A 153 -12.47 -18.51 7.61
C LYS A 153 -13.64 -19.06 6.81
N SER A 154 -13.84 -18.58 5.57
CA SER A 154 -14.87 -19.07 4.65
C SER A 154 -14.63 -20.51 4.19
N GLY A 155 -13.36 -20.95 4.13
CA GLY A 155 -12.97 -22.33 3.81
C GLY A 155 -13.07 -23.34 4.97
N LYS A 156 -13.35 -22.88 6.21
CA LYS A 156 -13.58 -23.75 7.39
C LYS A 156 -15.07 -24.13 7.58
N SER A 157 -15.82 -24.28 6.49
CA SER A 157 -17.08 -25.03 6.48
C SER A 157 -16.82 -26.44 5.97
N ASN A 158 -16.17 -27.27 6.80
CA ASN A 158 -16.19 -28.73 6.71
C ASN A 158 -16.37 -29.27 8.12
#